data_AF-A0A7S2XER0-F1
#
_entry.id   AF-A0A7S2XER0-F1
#
_cell.length_a   1.000
_cell.length_b   1.000
_cell.length_c   1.000
_cell.angle_alpha   90.00
_cell.angle_beta   90.00
_cell.angle_gamma   90.00
#
_symmetry.space_group_name_H-M   'P 1'
#
loop_
_entity.id
_entity.type
_entity.pdbx_description
1 polymer ?
#
loop_
_entity_poly.entity_id
_entity_poly.type
_entity_poly.pdbx_seq_one_letter_code
_entity_poly.pdbx_strand_id
1 'polypeptide(L)'
;FPSLGMVEPGFLRLGCSRESTCTPSAAPGKCGDLYHVCKRQELASGGYSAAFLLGWTDSGTRILTWEDTSHPSTGGASGNAAPSAGGVAICCRGVLAQLE
;
A
#
# COMPACT_ATOMS: atom_id res chain seq x y z
N PHE A 1 15.93 22.04 5.81
CA PHE A 1 14.65 21.40 6.18
C PHE A 1 14.12 20.68 4.96
N PRO A 2 14.07 19.35 4.89
CA PRO A 2 13.28 18.71 3.86
C PRO A 2 11.83 19.01 4.20
N SER A 3 11.19 19.82 3.39
CA SER A 3 9.78 20.15 3.48
C SER A 3 8.97 18.85 3.35
N LEU A 4 8.47 18.35 4.48
CA LEU A 4 7.37 17.37 4.59
C LEU A 4 6.06 18.04 4.14
N GLY A 5 6.10 18.70 2.98
CA GLY A 5 5.03 19.52 2.46
C GLY A 5 3.98 18.63 1.85
N MET A 6 2.98 18.30 2.67
CA MET A 6 1.66 17.83 2.25
C MET A 6 1.69 16.61 1.35
N VAL A 7 1.43 15.44 1.93
CA VAL A 7 0.90 14.32 1.14
C VAL A 7 -0.40 14.84 0.52
N GLU A 8 -0.36 15.14 -0.78
CA GLU A 8 -1.54 15.55 -1.49
C GLU A 8 -2.61 14.45 -1.29
N PRO A 9 -3.82 14.79 -0.82
CA PRO A 9 -4.85 13.78 -0.48
C PRO A 9 -5.31 12.94 -1.68
N GLY A 10 -4.76 13.17 -2.88
CA GLY A 10 -4.93 12.34 -4.07
C GLY A 10 -3.77 11.40 -4.41
N PHE A 11 -2.63 11.47 -3.72
CA PHE A 11 -1.45 10.64 -4.02
C PHE A 11 -1.60 9.20 -3.53
N LEU A 12 -2.33 9.01 -2.42
CA LEU A 12 -2.58 7.70 -1.82
C LEU A 12 -4.09 7.50 -1.66
N ARG A 13 -4.54 6.28 -1.94
CA ARG A 13 -5.89 5.80 -1.64
C ARG A 13 -5.83 4.53 -0.83
N LEU A 14 -6.83 4.33 0.01
CA LEU A 14 -7.03 3.07 0.68
C LEU A 14 -7.76 2.12 -0.28
N GLY A 15 -7.13 1.01 -0.65
CA GLY A 15 -7.79 -0.06 -1.41
C GLY A 15 -8.54 -1.02 -0.49
N CYS A 16 -7.87 -1.46 0.57
CA CYS A 16 -8.43 -2.39 1.56
C CYS A 16 -8.06 -1.93 2.96
N SER A 17 -9.00 -1.97 3.90
CA SER A 17 -8.81 -1.53 5.28
C SER A 17 -8.58 -2.71 6.24
N ARG A 18 -8.35 -2.43 7.52
CA ARG A 18 -8.29 -3.48 8.55
C ARG A 18 -9.65 -4.18 8.72
N GLU A 19 -10.77 -3.46 8.66
CA GLU A 19 -12.10 -4.08 8.72
C GLU A 19 -12.49 -4.84 7.43
N SER A 20 -11.86 -4.51 6.30
CA SER A 20 -12.10 -5.16 5.01
C SER A 20 -10.77 -5.52 4.35
N THR A 21 -10.07 -6.47 4.98
CA THR A 21 -8.82 -7.00 4.43
C THR A 21 -9.06 -7.66 3.08
N CYS A 22 -8.09 -7.57 2.18
CA CYS A 22 -8.14 -8.25 0.90
C CYS A 22 -6.94 -9.16 0.71
N THR A 23 -7.07 -10.15 -0.16
CA THR A 23 -5.95 -10.99 -0.58
C THR A 23 -5.06 -10.23 -1.56
N PRO A 24 -3.77 -10.60 -1.68
CA PRO A 24 -2.86 -9.98 -2.65
C PRO A 24 -3.41 -10.02 -4.09
N SER A 25 -4.13 -11.08 -4.46
CA SER A 25 -4.75 -11.20 -5.78
C SER A 25 -5.94 -10.27 -6.00
N ALA A 26 -6.66 -9.89 -4.93
CA ALA A 26 -7.82 -8.99 -4.99
C ALA A 26 -7.45 -7.51 -4.81
N ALA A 27 -6.31 -7.23 -4.16
CA ALA A 27 -5.79 -5.88 -3.94
C ALA A 27 -5.69 -5.00 -5.19
N PRO A 28 -5.15 -5.45 -6.34
CA PRO A 28 -5.06 -4.59 -7.53
C PRO A 28 -6.43 -4.19 -8.07
N GLY A 29 -7.45 -5.07 -7.98
CA GLY A 29 -8.82 -4.73 -8.37
C GLY A 29 -9.55 -3.78 -7.42
N LYS A 30 -8.96 -3.48 -6.25
CA LYS A 30 -9.45 -2.47 -5.31
C LYS A 30 -8.82 -1.10 -5.52
N CYS A 31 -7.69 -1.06 -6.22
CA CYS A 31 -7.14 0.19 -6.72
C CYS A 31 -7.88 0.56 -8.02
N GLY A 32 -8.51 1.74 -8.06
CA GLY A 32 -9.20 2.21 -9.26
C GLY A 32 -8.24 2.45 -10.44
N ASP A 33 -8.75 2.67 -11.65
CA ASP A 33 -7.98 2.70 -12.91
C ASP A 33 -6.71 3.57 -12.95
N LEU A 34 -6.62 4.62 -12.13
CA LEU A 34 -5.45 5.52 -12.07
C LEU A 34 -4.48 5.21 -10.92
N TYR A 35 -4.72 4.13 -10.19
CA TYR A 35 -3.97 3.75 -9.01
C TYR A 35 -3.52 2.29 -9.10
N HIS A 36 -2.31 2.02 -8.64
CA HIS A 36 -1.77 0.67 -8.49
C HIS A 36 -1.51 0.39 -7.01
N VAL A 37 -1.39 -0.88 -6.65
CA VAL A 37 -0.94 -1.24 -5.29
C VAL A 37 0.46 -0.67 -5.11
N CYS A 38 0.69 0.12 -4.05
CA CYS A 38 1.97 0.77 -3.83
C CYS A 38 3.12 -0.25 -3.80
N LYS A 39 4.22 0.08 -4.48
CA LYS A 39 5.49 -0.65 -4.35
C LYS A 39 6.13 -0.34 -3.00
N ARG A 40 7.02 -1.22 -2.52
CA ARG A 40 7.80 -0.93 -1.30
C ARG A 40 8.52 0.42 -1.34
N GLN A 41 9.02 0.83 -2.50
CA GLN A 41 9.70 2.10 -2.67
C GLN A 41 8.77 3.32 -2.47
N GLU A 42 7.53 3.26 -2.96
CA GLU A 42 6.54 4.33 -2.79
C GLU A 42 6.03 4.43 -1.35
N LEU A 43 5.89 3.28 -0.69
CA LEU A 43 5.58 3.24 0.73
C LEU A 43 6.73 3.81 1.57
N ALA A 44 7.98 3.49 1.23
CA ALA A 44 9.17 3.98 1.91
C ALA A 44 9.39 5.50 1.71
N SER A 45 8.99 6.06 0.56
CA SER A 45 9.09 7.52 0.32
C SER A 45 8.11 8.37 1.14
N GLY A 46 7.18 7.74 1.88
CA GLY A 46 6.24 8.44 2.75
C GLY A 46 4.85 7.80 2.83
N GLY A 47 4.55 6.79 2.00
CA GLY A 47 3.28 6.09 2.04
C GLY A 47 2.99 5.38 3.36
N TYR A 48 4.00 4.80 4.02
CA TYR A 48 3.84 4.22 5.35
C TYR A 48 3.45 5.27 6.40
N SER A 49 4.18 6.40 6.44
CA SER A 49 3.92 7.47 7.38
C SER A 49 2.54 8.09 7.15
N ALA A 50 2.15 8.30 5.89
CA ALA A 50 0.83 8.81 5.52
C ALA A 50 -0.30 7.86 5.95
N ALA A 51 -0.17 6.57 5.63
CA ALA A 51 -1.18 5.57 6.00
C ALA A 51 -1.31 5.42 7.52
N PHE A 52 -0.22 5.56 8.26
CA PHE A 52 -0.24 5.59 9.73
C PHE A 52 -0.94 6.83 10.27
N LEU A 53 -0.60 8.03 9.76
CA LEU A 53 -1.23 9.29 10.17
C LEU A 53 -2.73 9.36 9.85
N LEU A 54 -3.15 8.71 8.76
CA LEU A 54 -4.56 8.60 8.36
C LEU A 54 -5.32 7.49 9.11
N GLY A 55 -4.64 6.72 9.97
CA GLY A 55 -5.23 5.63 10.75
C GLY A 55 -5.56 4.38 9.93
N TRP A 56 -5.06 4.26 8.69
CA TRP A 56 -5.27 3.09 7.84
C TRP A 56 -4.43 1.90 8.27
N THR A 57 -3.27 2.17 8.88
CA THR A 57 -2.30 1.17 9.30
C THR A 57 -1.76 1.49 10.69
N ASP A 58 -1.36 0.46 11.43
CA ASP A 58 -0.63 0.56 12.68
C ASP A 58 0.52 -0.47 12.66
N SER A 59 1.40 -0.44 13.67
CA SER A 59 2.58 -1.30 13.83
C SER A 59 2.35 -2.80 13.59
N GLY A 60 1.13 -3.32 13.83
CA GLY A 60 0.77 -4.71 13.57
C GLY A 60 0.06 -4.99 12.22
N THR A 61 -0.16 -3.99 11.37
CA THR A 61 -0.88 -4.19 10.10
C THR A 61 0.02 -4.82 9.04
N ARG A 62 -0.41 -5.95 8.48
CA ARG A 62 0.17 -6.44 7.22
C ARG A 62 -0.27 -5.54 6.06
N ILE A 63 0.69 -4.85 5.46
CA ILE A 63 0.46 -4.01 4.28
C ILE A 63 0.84 -4.80 3.04
N LEU A 64 -0.12 -4.93 2.12
CA LEU A 64 0.09 -5.56 0.83
C LEU A 64 0.79 -4.58 -0.10
N THR A 65 1.87 -5.05 -0.70
CA THR A 65 2.66 -4.29 -1.67
C THR A 65 2.47 -4.85 -3.06
N TRP A 66 2.81 -4.06 -4.09
CA TRP A 66 2.81 -4.53 -5.48
C TRP A 66 3.53 -5.88 -5.64
N GLU A 67 4.61 -6.07 -4.88
CA GLU A 67 5.44 -7.27 -4.94
C GLU A 67 4.69 -8.50 -4.42
N ASP A 68 3.91 -8.38 -3.33
CA ASP A 68 2.99 -9.45 -2.86
C ASP A 68 1.94 -9.83 -3.92
N THR A 69 1.56 -8.87 -4.79
CA THR A 69 0.56 -9.11 -5.84
C THR A 69 1.16 -9.68 -7.13
N SER A 70 2.38 -9.28 -7.47
CA SER A 70 3.07 -9.68 -8.72
C SER A 70 3.76 -11.02 -8.60
N HIS A 71 4.32 -11.28 -7.43
CA HIS A 71 4.75 -12.60 -7.03
C HIS A 71 4.01 -12.90 -5.74
N PRO A 72 2.98 -13.77 -5.73
CA PRO A 72 2.42 -14.31 -4.50
C PRO A 72 3.42 -15.27 -3.85
N SER A 73 4.67 -14.84 -3.70
CA SER A 73 5.71 -15.48 -2.94
C SER A 73 5.49 -15.06 -1.50
N THR A 74 5.00 -16.01 -0.73
CA THR A 74 4.95 -16.06 0.72
C THR A 74 6.02 -15.19 1.42
N GLY A 75 5.68 -13.96 1.82
CA GLY A 75 6.37 -13.26 2.90
C GLY A 75 7.15 -11.99 2.53
N GLY A 76 6.55 -10.84 2.84
CA GLY A 76 7.24 -9.58 3.07
C GLY A 76 7.10 -9.14 4.54
N ALA A 77 8.13 -9.43 5.33
CA ALA A 77 8.47 -8.94 6.68
C ALA A 77 7.54 -9.22 7.89
N SER A 78 8.03 -10.15 8.73
CA SER A 78 7.83 -10.27 10.19
C SER A 78 6.52 -10.84 10.73
N GLY A 79 6.57 -12.13 11.11
CA GLY A 79 5.65 -12.79 12.05
C GLY A 79 4.59 -13.68 11.41
N ASN A 80 4.86 -14.99 11.30
CA ASN A 80 3.90 -16.10 11.24
C ASN A 80 2.53 -15.85 10.58
N ALA A 81 2.46 -15.30 9.37
CA ALA A 81 1.20 -15.13 8.64
C ALA A 81 1.18 -16.02 7.40
N ALA A 82 0.38 -17.08 7.48
CA ALA A 82 0.09 -18.05 6.43
C ALA A 82 -0.19 -17.40 5.05
N PRO A 83 0.04 -18.13 3.93
CA PRO A 83 -0.08 -17.63 2.54
C PRO A 83 -1.50 -17.22 2.08
N SER A 84 -2.46 -17.08 3.01
CA SER A 84 -3.86 -16.71 2.74
C SER A 84 -4.37 -15.55 3.60
N ALA A 85 -3.52 -14.98 4.47
CA ALA A 85 -3.94 -13.92 5.38
C ALA A 85 -4.05 -12.59 4.64
N GLY A 86 -5.28 -12.11 4.47
CA GLY A 86 -5.55 -10.80 3.88
C GLY A 86 -4.83 -9.66 4.62
N GLY A 87 -4.62 -8.55 3.92
CA GLY A 87 -3.96 -7.37 4.47
C GLY A 87 -4.61 -6.07 4.02
N VAL A 88 -4.01 -4.96 4.49
CA VAL A 88 -4.36 -3.61 4.06
C VAL A 88 -3.62 -3.32 2.77
N ALA A 89 -4.34 -2.91 1.73
CA ALA A 89 -3.75 -2.49 0.47
C ALA A 89 -3.79 -0.97 0.37
N ILE A 90 -2.62 -0.36 0.18
CA ILE A 90 -2.50 1.07 -0.08
C ILE A 90 -2.27 1.22 -1.59
N CYS A 91 -3.06 2.08 -2.21
CA CYS A 91 -3.03 2.34 -3.63
C CYS A 91 -2.30 3.66 -3.87
N CYS A 92 -1.22 3.62 -4.63
CA CYS A 92 -0.44 4.78 -5.04
C CYS A 92 -0.95 5.24 -6.40
N ARG A 93 -1.04 6.56 -6.62
CA ARG A 93 -1.40 7.07 -7.94
C ARG A 93 -0.28 6.72 -8.91
N GLY A 94 -0.61 6.03 -10.00
CA GLY A 94 0.33 5.66 -11.04
C GLY A 94 0.78 6.90 -11.81
N VAL A 95 1.78 7.61 -11.29
CA VAL A 95 2.46 8.67 -12.05
C VAL A 95 3.40 7.97 -13.03
N LEU A 96 2.89 7.59 -14.19
CA LEU A 96 3.74 7.31 -15.34
C LEU A 96 4.34 8.59 -15.96
N ALA A 97 4.09 9.79 -15.41
CA ALA A 97 4.49 11.04 -16.07
C ALA A 97 4.64 12.23 -15.12
N GLN A 98 5.78 12.41 -14.46
CA GLN A 98 6.28 13.75 -14.04
C GLN A 98 7.83 13.73 -13.89
N LEU A 99 8.53 12.98 -14.73
CA LEU A 99 9.98 13.12 -14.93
C LEU A 99 10.27 13.09 -16.44
N GLU A 100 9.79 14.12 -17.14
CA GLU A 100 10.47 14.72 -18.30
C GLU A 100 10.56 16.22 -18.07
#